data_AF-A0A2V9WAB9-F1
#
_entry.id   AF-A0A2V9WAB9-F1
#
_cell.length_a   1.000
_cell.length_b   1.000
_cell.length_c   1.000
_cell.angle_alpha   90.00
_cell.angle_beta   90.00
_cell.angle_gamma   90.00
#
_symmetry.space_group_name_H-M   'P 1'
#
loop_
_entity.id
_entity.type
_entity.pdbx_description
1 polymer ?
#
loop_
_entity_poly.entity_id
_entity_poly.type
_entity_poly.pdbx_seq_one_letter_code
_entity_poly.pdbx_strand_id
1 'polypeptide(L)'
;MARIIDEDISHAWLAAAKDLGIRVTAPFTINVDEDEPRIYEAHVQDFGGPKGTVVGVVDDTLRDCRQAQGYYGSNLAPSYRNLPAATLY
;
A
#
# COMPACT_ATOMS: atom_id res chain seq x y z
N MET A 1 6.83 -7.34 15.35
CA MET A 1 6.97 -8.22 14.17
C MET A 1 7.03 -7.31 12.95
N ALA A 2 8.12 -7.34 12.17
CA ALA A 2 8.24 -6.49 10.98
C ALA A 2 7.21 -6.94 9.93
N ARG A 3 6.44 -6.01 9.37
CA ARG A 3 5.43 -6.32 8.35
C ARG A 3 6.18 -6.80 7.10
N ILE A 4 6.01 -8.06 6.75
CA ILE A 4 6.54 -8.61 5.49
C ILE A 4 5.65 -8.05 4.36
N ILE A 5 6.29 -7.31 3.45
CA ILE A 5 5.69 -6.86 2.19
C ILE A 5 5.65 -8.04 1.23
N ASP A 6 4.56 -8.11 0.48
CA ASP A 6 4.41 -9.06 -0.60
C ASP A 6 4.96 -8.44 -1.90
N GLU A 7 6.04 -9.02 -2.43
CA GLU A 7 6.71 -8.53 -3.63
C GLU A 7 5.80 -8.64 -4.86
N ASP A 8 4.95 -9.66 -4.95
CA ASP A 8 4.03 -9.85 -6.07
C ASP A 8 2.93 -8.78 -6.06
N ILE A 9 2.42 -8.43 -4.87
CA ILE A 9 1.47 -7.31 -4.72
C ILE A 9 2.14 -5.99 -5.12
N SER A 10 3.40 -5.78 -4.73
CA SER A 10 4.15 -4.57 -5.09
C SER A 10 4.34 -4.46 -6.60
N HIS A 11 4.73 -5.55 -7.26
CA HIS A 11 4.87 -5.60 -8.72
C HIS A 11 3.53 -5.38 -9.43
N ALA A 12 2.43 -5.96 -8.93
CA ALA A 12 1.10 -5.76 -9.49
C ALA A 12 0.69 -4.28 -9.45
N TRP A 13 0.99 -3.56 -8.37
CA TRP A 13 0.74 -2.12 -8.28
C TRP A 13 1.56 -1.31 -9.29
N LEU A 14 2.83 -1.65 -9.47
CA LEU A 14 3.69 -0.97 -10.45
C LEU A 14 3.25 -1.23 -11.90
N ALA A 15 2.85 -2.47 -12.21
CA ALA A 15 2.30 -2.83 -13.52
C ALA A 15 1.00 -2.08 -13.81
N ALA A 16 0.06 -2.09 -12.86
CA ALA A 16 -1.20 -1.35 -12.98
C ALA A 16 -0.97 0.16 -13.14
N ALA A 17 0.01 0.74 -12.43
CA ALA A 17 0.36 2.15 -12.55
C ALA A 17 0.80 2.52 -13.97
N LYS A 18 1.63 1.67 -14.58
CA LYS A 18 2.09 1.84 -15.96
C LYS A 18 0.93 1.77 -16.95
N ASP A 19 0.06 0.78 -16.81
CA ASP A 19 -1.06 0.57 -17.73
C ASP A 19 -2.11 1.68 -17.63
N LEU A 20 -2.37 2.17 -16.42
CA LEU A 20 -3.34 3.24 -16.16
C LEU A 20 -2.76 4.65 -16.36
N GLY A 21 -1.43 4.78 -16.52
CA GLY A 21 -0.76 6.07 -16.65
C GLY A 21 -0.82 6.93 -15.38
N ILE A 22 -0.85 6.29 -14.21
CA ILE A 22 -0.92 6.96 -12.90
C ILE A 22 0.38 6.80 -12.12
N ARG A 23 0.58 7.65 -11.12
CA ARG A 23 1.73 7.62 -10.23
C ARG A 23 1.44 6.70 -9.05
N VAL A 24 2.30 5.68 -8.90
CA VAL A 24 2.31 4.77 -7.74
C VAL A 24 3.74 4.53 -7.28
N THR A 25 3.93 4.50 -5.96
CA THR A 25 5.14 3.97 -5.30
C THR A 25 4.78 2.69 -4.56
N ALA A 26 5.47 1.58 -4.82
CA ALA A 26 5.26 0.30 -4.14
C ALA A 26 6.59 -0.46 -3.96
N PRO A 27 6.93 -0.95 -2.74
CA PRO A 27 6.25 -0.66 -1.48
C PRO A 27 6.44 0.81 -1.03
N PHE A 28 5.60 1.27 -0.11
CA PHE A 28 5.66 2.64 0.40
C PHE A 28 5.83 2.68 1.92
N THR A 29 6.68 3.58 2.42
CA THR A 29 6.96 3.73 3.85
C THR A 29 6.49 5.09 4.36
N ILE A 30 5.73 5.08 5.46
CA ILE A 30 5.42 6.28 6.25
C ILE A 30 6.31 6.26 7.49
N ASN A 31 7.14 7.30 7.63
CA ASN A 31 7.92 7.53 8.84
C ASN A 31 7.01 8.27 9.84
N VAL A 32 6.54 7.55 10.87
CA VAL A 32 5.64 8.11 11.90
C VAL A 32 6.45 8.68 13.06
N ASP A 33 7.42 7.91 13.53
CA ASP A 33 8.46 8.26 14.50
C ASP A 33 9.79 7.69 13.99
N GLU A 34 10.93 8.27 14.35
CA GLU A 34 12.27 7.90 13.80
C GLU A 34 12.60 6.41 13.96
N ASP A 35 12.02 5.74 14.96
CA ASP A 35 12.31 4.34 15.30
C ASP A 35 11.27 3.32 14.77
N GLU A 36 10.12 3.75 14.24
CA GLU A 36 9.04 2.84 13.81
C GLU A 36 8.44 3.22 12.44
N PRO A 37 9.21 3.07 11.34
CA PRO A 37 8.67 3.23 10.00
C PRO A 37 7.60 2.19 9.70
N ARG A 38 6.51 2.62 9.08
CA ARG A 38 5.39 1.75 8.70
C ARG A 38 5.35 1.54 7.22
N ILE A 39 5.52 0.27 6.83
CA ILE A 39 5.50 -0.12 5.43
C ILE A 39 4.07 -0.52 5.02
N TYR A 40 3.70 -0.06 3.84
CA TYR A 40 2.41 -0.21 3.18
C TYR A 40 2.63 -0.77 1.77
N GLU A 41 1.60 -1.41 1.22
CA GLU A 41 1.68 -2.10 -0.06
C GLU A 41 1.90 -1.12 -1.21
N ALA A 42 1.22 0.04 -1.18
CA ALA A 42 1.38 1.07 -2.20
C ALA A 42 0.98 2.46 -1.73
N HIS A 43 1.50 3.47 -2.42
CA HIS A 43 1.05 4.86 -2.37
C HIS A 43 0.64 5.29 -3.76
N VAL A 44 -0.67 5.53 -3.94
CA VAL A 44 -1.26 6.01 -5.19
C VAL A 44 -1.39 7.52 -5.10
N GLN A 45 -0.52 8.26 -5.79
CA GLN A 45 -0.40 9.70 -5.61
C GLN A 45 -1.53 10.51 -6.26
N ASP A 46 -2.22 9.91 -7.24
CA ASP A 46 -3.23 10.61 -8.04
C ASP A 46 -4.67 10.50 -7.50
N PHE A 47 -4.88 9.81 -6.38
CA PHE A 47 -6.20 9.56 -5.79
C PHE A 47 -6.23 9.90 -4.30
N GLY A 48 -7.38 10.30 -3.74
CA GLY A 48 -7.53 10.50 -2.28
C GLY A 48 -7.03 11.84 -1.75
N GLY A 49 -6.89 12.85 -2.61
CA GLY A 49 -6.58 14.23 -2.23
C GLY A 49 -5.08 14.57 -2.33
N PRO A 50 -4.63 15.68 -1.71
CA PRO A 50 -3.30 16.25 -1.96
C PRO A 50 -2.11 15.35 -1.57
N LYS A 51 -2.28 14.48 -0.58
CA LYS A 51 -1.25 13.51 -0.16
C LYS A 51 -1.39 12.15 -0.82
N GLY A 52 -2.44 11.92 -1.60
CA GLY A 52 -2.70 10.62 -2.22
C GLY A 52 -3.35 9.60 -1.29
N THR A 53 -3.45 8.37 -1.79
CA THR A 53 -4.03 7.21 -1.09
C THR A 53 -2.95 6.21 -0.75
N VAL A 54 -2.92 5.75 0.51
CA VAL A 54 -2.00 4.71 0.96
C VAL A 54 -2.77 3.40 1.16
N VAL A 55 -2.33 2.40 0.41
CA VAL A 55 -2.90 1.06 0.39
C VAL A 55 -2.22 0.20 1.44
N GLY A 56 -2.99 -0.30 2.39
CA GLY A 56 -2.55 -1.29 3.37
C GLY A 56 -3.32 -2.60 3.20
N VAL A 57 -3.02 -3.57 4.05
CA VAL A 57 -3.89 -4.74 4.28
C VAL A 57 -4.74 -4.47 5.52
N VAL A 58 -5.99 -4.93 5.52
CA VAL A 58 -6.81 -5.02 6.74
C VAL A 58 -6.09 -5.98 7.70
N ASP A 59 -5.29 -5.42 8.59
CA ASP A 59 -4.82 -6.13 9.76
C ASP A 59 -5.31 -5.32 10.97
N ASP A 60 -6.22 -5.92 11.73
CA ASP A 60 -7.03 -5.30 12.78
C ASP A 60 -6.19 -4.80 13.98
N THR A 61 -4.86 -4.98 13.92
CA THR A 61 -3.96 -4.73 15.06
C THR A 61 -3.08 -3.48 14.95
N LEU A 62 -3.08 -2.76 13.82
CA LEU A 62 -2.20 -1.60 13.63
C LEU A 62 -2.95 -0.28 13.81
N ARG A 63 -2.47 0.58 14.72
CA ARG A 63 -2.93 1.98 14.92
C ARG A 63 -2.80 2.79 13.63
N ASP A 64 -3.77 2.76 12.73
CA ASP A 64 -3.67 3.37 11.40
C ASP A 64 -3.12 4.80 11.44
N CYS A 65 -1.90 5.01 10.96
CA CYS A 65 -1.25 6.31 10.98
C CYS A 65 -1.59 7.16 9.75
N ARG A 66 -2.22 6.58 8.72
CA ARG A 66 -2.44 7.25 7.42
C ARG A 66 -3.24 8.51 7.59
N GLN A 67 -4.35 8.44 8.33
CA GLN A 67 -5.22 9.59 8.58
C GLN A 67 -4.50 10.68 9.38
N ALA A 68 -3.79 10.32 10.44
CA ALA A 68 -3.01 11.27 11.24
C ALA A 68 -1.92 11.97 10.41
N GLN A 69 -1.40 11.30 9.40
CA GLN A 69 -0.42 11.83 8.45
C GLN A 69 -1.06 12.50 7.22
N GLY A 70 -2.39 12.56 7.14
CA GLY A 70 -3.15 13.24 6.09
C GLY A 70 -3.33 12.47 4.78
N TYR A 71 -3.07 11.16 4.78
CA TYR A 71 -3.35 10.28 3.65
C TYR A 71 -4.77 9.73 3.69
N TYR A 72 -5.35 9.47 2.51
CA TYR A 72 -6.51 8.60 2.41
C TYR A 72 -6.09 7.14 2.56
N GLY A 73 -6.89 6.33 3.27
CA GLY A 73 -6.62 4.91 3.48
C GLY A 73 -7.47 4.03 2.58
N SER A 74 -6.85 3.08 1.90
CA SER A 74 -7.54 1.95 1.27
C SER A 74 -6.95 0.65 1.78
N ASN A 75 -7.78 -0.33 2.11
CA ASN A 75 -7.30 -1.61 2.63
C ASN A 75 -7.65 -2.75 1.69
N LEU A 76 -6.64 -3.53 1.33
CA LEU A 76 -6.80 -4.82 0.69
C LEU A 76 -7.28 -5.84 1.72
N ALA A 77 -8.19 -6.72 1.31
CA ALA A 77 -8.54 -7.87 2.11
C ALA A 77 -7.32 -8.79 2.27
N PRO A 78 -7.15 -9.49 3.40
CA PRO A 78 -6.02 -10.42 3.60
C PRO A 78 -5.89 -11.49 2.52
N SER A 79 -6.99 -11.86 1.86
CA SER A 79 -7.03 -12.82 0.76
C SER A 79 -6.16 -12.43 -0.43
N TYR A 80 -5.83 -11.14 -0.61
CA TYR A 80 -4.96 -10.69 -1.71
C TYR A 80 -3.52 -11.24 -1.62
N ARG A 81 -3.06 -11.61 -0.42
CA ARG A 81 -1.74 -12.25 -0.21
C ARG A 81 -1.73 -13.76 -0.53
N ASN A 82 -2.91 -14.34 -0.76
CA ASN A 82 -3.07 -15.76 -1.07
C ASN A 82 -3.50 -15.97 -2.54
N LEU A 83 -3.45 -14.92 -3.37
CA LEU A 83 -3.70 -15.07 -4.79
C LEU A 83 -2.51 -15.78 -5.42
N PRO A 84 -2.71 -16.87 -6.18
CA PRO A 84 -1.62 -17.47 -6.93
C PRO A 84 -1.08 -16.46 -7.93
N ALA A 85 0.26 -16.38 -8.07
CA ALA A 85 1.01 -15.42 -8.88
C ALA A 85 0.69 -15.40 -10.40
N ALA A 86 -0.37 -16.08 -10.84
CA ALA A 86 -0.68 -16.36 -12.24
C ALA A 86 -2.09 -15.98 -12.70
N THR A 87 -2.82 -15.13 -11.97
CA THR A 87 -4.12 -14.61 -12.44
C THR A 87 -4.05 -13.12 -12.72
N LEU A 88 -3.20 -12.72 -13.67
CA LEU A 88 -3.29 -11.43 -14.34
C LEU A 88 -3.61 -11.75 -15.81
N TYR A 89 -4.84 -11.45 -16.22
CA TYR A 89 -5.35 -11.61 -17.60
C TYR A 89 -4.85 -10.48 -18.49
#